data_AF-A0A182RVK7-F1
#
_entry.id   AF-A0A182RVK7-F1
#
_cell.length_a   1.000
_cell.length_b   1.000
_cell.length_c   1.000
_cell.angle_alpha   90.00
_cell.angle_beta   90.00
_cell.angle_gamma   90.00
#
_symmetry.space_group_name_H-M   'P 1'
#
loop_
_entity.id
_entity.type
_entity.pdbx_description
1 polymer ?
#
loop_
_entity_poly.entity_id
_entity_poly.type
_entity_poly.pdbx_seq_one_letter_code
_entity_poly.pdbx_strand_id
1 'polypeptide(L)'
;MKAVYVLAIALTLAVATQAAPQLPFTLLSALSGTITRLVTQITTLLNSVLAAAGGTTQSVLSSVVTNALSLLYGLTNATISLFAAPTGVLSTVNALLSNAAGLIATEIEKAGTTLATLVPALANVQTILTTLVNNLRGLNATALAPLQSTLTQLANTLGAAVTQISG
;
A
#
# COMPACT_ATOMS: atom_id res chain seq x y z
N MET A 1 15.36 -5.46 -5.50
CA MET A 1 15.55 -6.90 -5.25
C MET A 1 16.18 -7.21 -3.88
N LYS A 2 17.04 -6.37 -3.29
CA LYS A 2 17.69 -6.66 -2.00
C LYS A 2 16.74 -6.68 -0.78
N ALA A 3 15.72 -5.84 -0.73
CA ALA A 3 14.81 -5.77 0.43
C ALA A 3 13.95 -7.04 0.62
N VAL A 4 13.52 -7.68 -0.48
CA VAL A 4 12.73 -8.92 -0.45
C VAL A 4 13.56 -10.08 0.10
N TYR A 5 14.86 -10.14 -0.25
CA TYR A 5 15.78 -11.14 0.31
C TYR A 5 16.07 -10.92 1.79
N VAL A 6 16.17 -9.66 2.25
CA VAL A 6 16.36 -9.36 3.68
C VAL A 6 15.13 -9.78 4.50
N LEU A 7 13.93 -9.57 3.97
CA LEU A 7 12.69 -10.05 4.60
C LEU A 7 12.65 -11.58 4.69
N ALA A 8 13.01 -12.27 3.59
CA ALA A 8 13.06 -13.74 3.57
C ALA A 8 14.09 -14.31 4.55
N ILE A 9 15.26 -13.66 4.71
CA ILE A 9 16.31 -14.10 5.63
C ILE A 9 15.94 -13.79 7.09
N ALA A 10 15.29 -12.66 7.37
CA ALA A 10 14.77 -12.36 8.71
C ALA A 10 13.62 -13.31 9.11
N LEU A 11 12.77 -13.68 8.14
CA LEU A 11 11.70 -14.66 8.31
C LEU A 11 12.27 -16.06 8.62
N THR A 12 13.36 -16.50 7.98
CA THR A 12 13.95 -17.82 8.27
C THR A 12 14.74 -17.85 9.58
N LEU A 13 15.39 -16.76 9.99
CA LEU A 13 16.09 -16.68 11.29
C LEU A 13 15.11 -16.75 12.49
N ALA A 14 13.90 -16.20 12.34
CA ALA A 14 12.84 -16.30 13.34
C ALA A 14 12.27 -17.73 13.48
N VAL A 15 12.29 -18.52 12.40
CA VAL A 15 11.86 -19.93 12.39
C VAL A 15 12.85 -20.83 13.12
N ALA A 16 14.14 -20.53 13.06
CA ALA A 16 15.18 -21.37 13.67
C ALA A 16 15.31 -21.21 15.19
N THR A 17 14.76 -20.14 15.79
CA THR A 17 15.08 -19.76 17.17
C THR A 17 13.99 -20.01 18.20
N GLN A 18 12.74 -20.34 17.84
CA GLN A 18 11.71 -20.52 18.87
C GLN A 18 10.66 -21.58 18.54
N ALA A 19 10.42 -22.44 19.52
CA ALA A 19 9.11 -23.00 19.83
C ALA A 19 8.10 -21.88 20.19
N ALA A 20 7.97 -20.87 19.32
CA ALA A 20 7.05 -19.75 19.44
C ALA A 20 5.73 -20.07 18.73
N PRO A 21 4.61 -19.45 19.14
CA PRO A 21 3.29 -19.74 18.60
C PRO A 21 3.28 -19.53 17.07
N GLN A 22 2.72 -20.47 16.31
CA GLN A 22 2.64 -20.36 14.84
C GLN A 22 1.65 -19.28 14.35
N LEU A 23 0.79 -18.80 15.25
CA LEU A 23 -0.22 -17.76 15.01
C LEU A 23 0.33 -16.40 14.54
N PRO A 24 1.31 -15.77 15.22
CA PRO A 24 1.89 -14.50 14.74
C PRO A 24 2.54 -14.61 13.36
N PHE A 25 3.17 -15.75 13.04
CA PHE A 25 3.91 -15.90 11.78
C PHE A 25 2.98 -16.04 10.56
N THR A 26 1.90 -16.83 10.70
CA THR A 26 0.87 -16.95 9.66
C THR A 26 0.18 -15.60 9.39
N LEU A 27 -0.04 -14.82 10.45
CA LEU A 27 -0.70 -13.51 10.36
C LEU A 27 0.22 -12.45 9.72
N LEU A 28 1.52 -12.47 10.01
CA LEU A 28 2.53 -11.63 9.36
C LEU A 28 2.71 -11.99 7.87
N SER A 29 2.67 -13.28 7.53
CA SER A 29 2.67 -13.75 6.15
C SER A 29 1.45 -13.24 5.38
N ALA A 30 0.25 -13.35 5.98
CA ALA A 30 -0.99 -12.83 5.38
C ALA A 30 -0.93 -11.30 5.18
N LEU A 31 -0.43 -10.56 6.17
CA LEU A 31 -0.22 -9.11 6.09
C LEU A 31 0.71 -8.73 4.93
N SER A 32 1.86 -9.42 4.83
CA SER A 32 2.82 -9.22 3.74
C SER A 32 2.19 -9.48 2.37
N GLY A 33 1.38 -10.56 2.26
CA GLY A 33 0.63 -10.87 1.05
C GLY A 33 -0.37 -9.77 0.68
N THR A 34 -1.15 -9.29 1.63
CA THR A 34 -2.12 -8.19 1.43
C THR A 34 -1.43 -6.90 1.01
N ILE A 35 -0.32 -6.53 1.66
CA ILE A 35 0.44 -5.33 1.31
C ILE A 35 1.06 -5.46 -0.09
N THR A 36 1.57 -6.63 -0.44
CA THR A 36 2.07 -6.89 -1.80
C THR A 36 0.97 -6.71 -2.84
N ARG A 37 -0.24 -7.22 -2.57
CA ARG A 37 -1.40 -7.02 -3.47
C ARG A 37 -1.76 -5.55 -3.64
N LEU A 38 -1.81 -4.78 -2.54
CA LEU A 38 -2.04 -3.33 -2.58
C LEU A 38 -1.00 -2.63 -3.45
N VAL A 39 0.29 -2.95 -3.24
CA VAL A 39 1.39 -2.39 -4.02
C VAL A 39 1.23 -2.69 -5.50
N THR A 40 0.96 -3.94 -5.86
CA THR A 40 0.75 -4.34 -7.26
C THR A 40 -0.43 -3.61 -7.89
N GLN A 41 -1.57 -3.58 -7.20
CA GLN A 41 -2.79 -2.92 -7.67
C GLN A 41 -2.59 -1.42 -7.94
N ILE A 42 -2.04 -0.69 -6.97
CA ILE A 42 -1.81 0.76 -7.10
C ILE A 42 -0.75 1.02 -8.19
N THR A 43 0.28 0.19 -8.27
CA THR A 43 1.29 0.27 -9.35
C THR A 43 0.65 0.11 -10.73
N THR A 44 -0.22 -0.88 -10.91
CA THR A 44 -0.95 -1.11 -12.16
C THR A 44 -1.78 0.12 -12.53
N LEU A 45 -2.54 0.67 -11.58
CA LEU A 45 -3.35 1.86 -11.83
C LEU A 45 -2.49 3.05 -12.27
N LEU A 46 -1.37 3.30 -11.57
CA LEU A 46 -0.45 4.38 -11.90
C LEU A 46 0.20 4.20 -13.29
N ASN A 47 0.57 2.97 -13.65
CA ASN A 47 1.12 2.68 -14.97
C ASN A 47 0.07 2.87 -16.07
N SER A 48 -1.18 2.46 -15.84
CA SER A 48 -2.28 2.71 -16.78
C SER A 48 -2.53 4.20 -16.98
N VAL A 49 -2.46 4.99 -15.90
CA VAL A 49 -2.57 6.46 -15.97
C VAL A 49 -1.43 7.06 -16.78
N LEU A 50 -0.19 6.62 -16.54
CA LEU A 50 0.98 7.10 -17.26
C LEU A 50 0.94 6.72 -18.75
N ALA A 51 0.34 5.57 -19.09
CA ALA A 51 0.16 5.11 -20.47
C ALA A 51 -0.98 5.86 -21.18
N ALA A 52 -2.04 6.23 -20.45
CA ALA A 52 -3.15 7.02 -20.97
C ALA A 52 -2.83 8.52 -21.07
N ALA A 53 -1.83 8.98 -20.32
CA ALA A 53 -1.34 10.36 -20.36
C ALA A 53 -0.63 10.66 -21.69
N GLY A 54 -0.98 11.79 -22.31
CA GLY A 54 -0.24 12.32 -23.47
C GLY A 54 1.18 12.74 -23.08
N GLY A 55 2.07 12.90 -24.08
CA GLY A 55 3.52 13.10 -23.84
C GLY A 55 3.89 14.28 -22.93
N THR A 56 3.10 15.36 -22.92
CA THR A 56 3.31 16.52 -22.04
C THR A 56 2.92 16.23 -20.59
N THR A 57 1.76 15.61 -20.36
CA THR A 57 1.29 15.21 -19.02
C THR A 57 2.17 14.09 -18.44
N GLN A 58 2.69 13.21 -19.29
CA GLN A 58 3.53 12.09 -18.88
C GLN A 58 4.83 12.50 -18.18
N SER A 59 5.47 13.60 -18.62
CA SER A 59 6.70 14.11 -18.00
C SER A 59 6.47 14.57 -16.56
N VAL A 60 5.35 15.25 -16.31
CA VAL A 60 4.97 15.75 -14.98
C VAL A 60 4.52 14.60 -14.08
N LEU A 61 3.69 13.70 -14.61
CA LEU A 61 3.21 12.50 -13.90
C LEU A 61 4.32 11.53 -13.52
N SER A 62 5.38 11.41 -14.34
CA SER A 62 6.47 10.47 -14.10
C SER A 62 7.14 10.67 -12.74
N SER A 63 7.31 11.93 -12.32
CA SER A 63 7.87 12.25 -10.99
C SER A 63 6.94 11.80 -9.85
N VAL A 64 5.64 12.04 -9.99
CA VAL A 64 4.62 11.66 -9.00
C VAL A 64 4.46 10.14 -8.91
N VAL A 65 4.40 9.46 -10.06
CA VAL A 65 4.35 8.00 -10.14
C VAL A 65 5.61 7.39 -9.51
N THR A 66 6.78 7.91 -9.81
CA THR A 66 8.04 7.44 -9.22
C THR A 66 8.05 7.61 -7.71
N ASN A 67 7.58 8.75 -7.19
CA ASN A 67 7.46 8.96 -5.75
C ASN A 67 6.45 7.97 -5.11
N ALA A 68 5.30 7.75 -5.74
CA ALA A 68 4.31 6.78 -5.28
C ALA A 68 4.89 5.35 -5.23
N LEU A 69 5.63 4.95 -6.27
CA LEU A 69 6.32 3.64 -6.30
C LEU A 69 7.35 3.52 -5.17
N SER A 70 8.12 4.56 -4.89
CA SER A 70 9.06 4.58 -3.76
C SER A 70 8.36 4.37 -2.42
N LEU A 71 7.22 5.04 -2.21
CA LEU A 71 6.40 4.88 -1.00
C LEU A 71 5.79 3.49 -0.89
N LEU A 72 5.37 2.90 -2.01
CA LEU A 72 4.89 1.52 -2.06
C LEU A 72 5.98 0.52 -1.66
N TYR A 73 7.24 0.75 -2.02
CA TYR A 73 8.36 -0.04 -1.51
C TYR A 73 8.59 0.18 0.00
N GLY A 74 8.43 1.41 0.48
CA GLY A 74 8.48 1.74 1.91
C GLY A 74 7.39 1.05 2.74
N LEU A 75 6.24 0.76 2.13
CA LEU A 75 5.10 0.07 2.75
C LEU A 75 5.46 -1.36 3.14
N THR A 76 6.21 -2.06 2.29
CA THR A 76 6.74 -3.38 2.59
C THR A 76 7.71 -3.33 3.77
N ASN A 77 8.55 -2.29 3.87
CA ASN A 77 9.46 -2.12 5.02
C ASN A 77 8.71 -1.76 6.32
N ALA A 78 7.61 -1.01 6.23
CA ALA A 78 6.78 -0.67 7.38
C ALA A 78 6.16 -1.89 8.07
N THR A 79 6.09 -3.04 7.38
CA THR A 79 5.67 -4.32 8.00
C THR A 79 6.61 -4.80 9.09
N ILE A 80 7.88 -4.40 9.05
CA ILE A 80 8.87 -4.75 10.09
C ILE A 80 8.46 -4.16 11.45
N SER A 81 7.85 -2.96 11.45
CA SER A 81 7.37 -2.33 12.67
C SER A 81 6.15 -3.05 13.27
N LEU A 82 5.42 -3.81 12.46
CA LEU A 82 4.27 -4.60 12.90
C LEU A 82 4.69 -5.79 13.79
N PHE A 83 5.95 -6.25 13.74
CA PHE A 83 6.42 -7.30 14.65
C PHE A 83 6.35 -6.91 16.13
N ALA A 84 6.37 -5.61 16.43
CA ALA A 84 6.23 -5.09 17.79
C ALA A 84 4.77 -4.86 18.21
N ALA A 85 3.79 -5.10 17.33
CA ALA A 85 2.38 -4.86 17.63
C ALA A 85 1.73 -6.08 18.33
N PRO A 86 0.77 -5.86 19.24
CA PRO A 86 -0.03 -6.94 19.81
C PRO A 86 -0.79 -7.73 18.74
N THR A 87 -0.95 -9.04 18.91
CA THR A 87 -1.64 -9.93 17.95
C THR A 87 -3.08 -9.51 17.64
N GLY A 88 -3.81 -8.99 18.63
CA GLY A 88 -5.15 -8.43 18.44
C GLY A 88 -5.15 -7.23 17.48
N VAL A 89 -4.17 -6.32 17.63
CA VAL A 89 -3.97 -5.18 16.73
C VAL A 89 -3.61 -5.68 15.33
N LEU A 90 -2.72 -6.66 15.21
CA LEU A 90 -2.32 -7.23 13.93
C LEU A 90 -3.50 -7.84 13.15
N SER A 91 -4.39 -8.54 13.85
CA SER A 91 -5.60 -9.11 13.24
C SER A 91 -6.50 -8.01 12.65
N THR A 92 -6.76 -6.95 13.42
CA THR A 92 -7.55 -5.81 12.96
C THR A 92 -6.87 -5.07 11.80
N VAL A 93 -5.56 -4.86 11.88
CA VAL A 93 -4.78 -4.24 10.80
C VAL A 93 -4.87 -5.07 9.52
N ASN A 94 -4.75 -6.39 9.62
CA ASN A 94 -4.88 -7.28 8.47
C ASN A 94 -6.28 -7.21 7.84
N ALA A 95 -7.32 -7.20 8.67
CA ALA A 95 -8.71 -7.06 8.19
C ALA A 95 -8.92 -5.72 7.45
N LEU A 96 -8.40 -4.62 8.02
CA LEU A 96 -8.48 -3.29 7.41
C LEU A 96 -7.72 -3.22 6.08
N LEU A 97 -6.49 -3.74 6.03
CA LEU A 97 -5.70 -3.78 4.81
C LEU A 97 -6.34 -4.66 3.73
N SER A 98 -6.90 -5.81 4.12
CA SER A 98 -7.55 -6.74 3.19
C SER A 98 -8.82 -6.12 2.61
N ASN A 99 -9.62 -5.43 3.43
CA ASN A 99 -10.78 -4.69 2.97
C ASN A 99 -10.39 -3.57 2.00
N ALA A 100 -9.36 -2.77 2.32
CA ALA A 100 -8.85 -1.74 1.43
C ALA A 100 -8.35 -2.32 0.10
N ALA A 101 -7.63 -3.44 0.12
CA ALA A 101 -7.17 -4.13 -1.08
C ALA A 101 -8.32 -4.64 -1.95
N GLY A 102 -9.40 -5.11 -1.33
CA GLY A 102 -10.63 -5.50 -2.03
C GLY A 102 -11.30 -4.31 -2.71
N LEU A 103 -11.47 -3.19 -1.99
CA LEU A 103 -12.06 -1.97 -2.55
C LEU A 103 -11.21 -1.39 -3.69
N ILE A 104 -9.88 -1.36 -3.53
CA ILE A 104 -8.96 -0.91 -4.58
C ILE A 104 -9.02 -1.82 -5.80
N ALA A 105 -9.13 -3.14 -5.61
CA ALA A 105 -9.33 -4.08 -6.72
C ALA A 105 -10.58 -3.72 -7.54
N THR A 106 -11.70 -3.50 -6.86
CA THR A 106 -12.96 -3.12 -7.49
C THR A 106 -12.85 -1.81 -8.25
N GLU A 107 -12.15 -0.81 -7.72
CA GLU A 107 -11.96 0.46 -8.43
C GLU A 107 -11.04 0.32 -9.64
N ILE A 108 -10.04 -0.55 -9.60
CA ILE A 108 -9.19 -0.86 -10.76
C ILE A 108 -9.95 -1.65 -11.82
N GLU A 109 -10.81 -2.59 -11.43
CA GLU A 109 -11.66 -3.34 -12.37
C GLU A 109 -12.67 -2.45 -13.08
N LYS A 110 -13.19 -1.43 -12.39
CA LYS A 110 -14.04 -0.38 -13.00
C LYS A 110 -13.22 0.60 -13.83
N ALA A 111 -11.93 0.75 -13.54
CA ALA A 111 -11.08 1.65 -14.29
C ALA A 111 -10.86 1.07 -15.69
N GLY A 112 -11.34 1.79 -16.70
CA GLY A 112 -10.99 1.52 -18.09
C GLY A 112 -9.55 1.93 -18.39
N THR A 113 -9.25 2.17 -19.66
CA THR A 113 -7.91 2.54 -20.13
C THR A 113 -7.77 4.03 -20.44
N THR A 114 -8.81 4.84 -20.18
CA THR A 114 -8.83 6.26 -20.52
C THR A 114 -8.63 7.12 -19.28
N LEU A 115 -8.06 8.33 -19.44
CA LEU A 115 -7.91 9.28 -18.31
C LEU A 115 -9.26 9.61 -17.66
N ALA A 116 -10.34 9.71 -18.45
CA ALA A 116 -11.68 9.99 -17.95
C ALA A 116 -12.18 8.95 -16.94
N THR A 117 -11.74 7.69 -17.05
CA THR A 117 -12.07 6.61 -16.12
C THR A 117 -10.98 6.37 -15.07
N LEU A 118 -9.71 6.62 -15.41
CA LEU A 118 -8.56 6.38 -14.55
C LEU A 118 -8.40 7.45 -13.45
N VAL A 119 -8.73 8.72 -13.75
CA VAL A 119 -8.65 9.81 -12.77
C VAL A 119 -9.66 9.64 -11.63
N PRO A 120 -10.95 9.33 -11.89
CA PRO A 120 -11.89 8.98 -10.82
C PRO A 120 -11.44 7.77 -10.01
N ALA A 121 -10.90 6.73 -10.66
CA ALA A 121 -10.37 5.55 -9.96
C ALA A 121 -9.21 5.92 -9.02
N LEU A 122 -8.26 6.75 -9.46
CA LEU A 122 -7.17 7.27 -8.62
C LEU A 122 -7.70 8.04 -7.40
N ALA A 123 -8.70 8.91 -7.59
CA ALA A 123 -9.31 9.67 -6.51
C ALA A 123 -10.04 8.76 -5.50
N ASN A 124 -10.72 7.72 -5.99
CA ASN A 124 -11.35 6.71 -5.12
C ASN A 124 -10.29 5.92 -4.33
N VAL A 125 -9.19 5.50 -4.97
CA VAL A 125 -8.07 4.84 -4.29
C VAL A 125 -7.45 5.74 -3.23
N GLN A 126 -7.24 7.03 -3.52
CA GLN A 126 -6.80 8.01 -2.52
C GLN A 126 -7.74 8.06 -1.32
N THR A 127 -9.06 8.08 -1.55
CA THR A 127 -10.08 8.11 -0.50
C THR A 127 -10.05 6.84 0.34
N ILE A 128 -9.90 5.68 -0.28
CA ILE A 128 -9.77 4.38 0.41
C ILE A 128 -8.53 4.38 1.30
N LEU A 129 -7.37 4.83 0.80
CA LEU A 129 -6.14 4.91 1.58
C LEU A 129 -6.26 5.89 2.76
N THR A 130 -6.91 7.03 2.55
CA THR A 130 -7.15 8.03 3.61
C THR A 130 -8.05 7.45 4.70
N THR A 131 -9.10 6.73 4.32
CA THR A 131 -10.00 6.03 5.25
C THR A 131 -9.25 4.95 6.03
N LEU A 132 -8.41 4.17 5.35
CA LEU A 132 -7.55 3.16 5.99
C LEU A 132 -6.61 3.80 7.03
N VAL A 133 -5.95 4.92 6.70
CA VAL A 133 -5.11 5.65 7.66
C VAL A 133 -5.91 6.08 8.88
N ASN A 134 -7.10 6.65 8.69
CA ASN A 134 -7.95 7.08 9.80
C ASN A 134 -8.35 5.92 10.70
N ASN A 135 -8.72 4.77 10.12
CA ASN A 135 -9.04 3.56 10.88
C ASN A 135 -7.81 3.03 11.64
N LEU A 136 -6.63 3.02 11.03
CA LEU A 136 -5.39 2.61 11.69
C LEU A 136 -4.98 3.54 12.83
N ARG A 137 -5.22 4.86 12.68
CA ARG A 137 -5.00 5.85 13.75
C ARG A 137 -5.92 5.59 14.94
N GLY A 138 -7.16 5.18 14.70
CA GLY A 138 -8.12 4.81 15.75
C GLY A 138 -7.67 3.64 16.63
N LEU A 139 -6.74 2.79 16.15
CA LEU A 139 -6.18 1.70 16.93
C LEU A 139 -5.15 2.15 17.98
N ASN A 140 -4.69 3.41 17.94
CA ASN A 140 -3.76 4.03 18.91
C ASN A 140 -2.50 3.19 19.21
N ALA A 141 -1.99 2.46 18.22
CA ALA A 141 -0.81 1.60 18.38
C ALA A 141 0.44 2.23 17.74
N THR A 142 1.47 2.52 18.55
CA THR A 142 2.72 3.16 18.10
C THR A 142 3.45 2.36 17.02
N ALA A 143 3.35 1.03 17.07
CA ALA A 143 3.91 0.12 16.06
C ALA A 143 3.34 0.37 14.64
N LEU A 144 2.17 1.00 14.53
CA LEU A 144 1.54 1.34 13.25
C LEU A 144 2.01 2.68 12.68
N ALA A 145 2.73 3.51 13.44
CA ALA A 145 3.11 4.84 13.00
C ALA A 145 3.88 4.85 11.65
N PRO A 146 4.83 3.92 11.39
CA PRO A 146 5.50 3.86 10.09
C PRO A 146 4.54 3.51 8.96
N LEU A 147 3.62 2.57 9.18
CA LEU A 147 2.60 2.19 8.20
C LEU A 147 1.64 3.35 7.89
N GLN A 148 1.16 4.03 8.94
CA GLN A 148 0.28 5.19 8.82
C GLN A 148 0.96 6.32 8.06
N SER A 149 2.23 6.61 8.36
CA SER A 149 3.01 7.65 7.68
C SER A 149 3.15 7.35 6.19
N THR A 150 3.56 6.13 5.83
CA THR A 150 3.73 5.73 4.43
C THR A 150 2.40 5.77 3.66
N LEU A 151 1.31 5.26 4.25
CA LEU A 151 -0.02 5.30 3.63
C LEU A 151 -0.53 6.74 3.45
N THR A 152 -0.25 7.62 4.42
CA THR A 152 -0.62 9.05 4.32
C THR A 152 0.14 9.73 3.18
N GLN A 153 1.46 9.51 3.11
CA GLN A 153 2.28 10.06 2.02
C GLN A 153 1.83 9.52 0.66
N LEU A 154 1.47 8.24 0.59
CA LEU A 154 0.97 7.63 -0.64
C LEU A 154 -0.34 8.27 -1.07
N ALA A 155 -1.32 8.38 -0.16
CA ALA A 155 -2.60 9.03 -0.45
C ALA A 155 -2.41 10.48 -0.94
N ASN A 156 -1.53 11.25 -0.30
CA ASN A 156 -1.20 12.61 -0.73
C ASN A 156 -0.56 12.64 -2.12
N THR A 157 0.34 11.68 -2.41
CA THR A 157 0.99 11.57 -3.73
C THR A 157 -0.02 11.21 -4.82
N LEU A 158 -0.98 10.33 -4.54
CA LEU A 158 -2.08 10.04 -5.48
C LEU A 158 -2.96 11.26 -5.71
N GLY A 159 -3.25 12.05 -4.67
CA GLY A 159 -3.98 13.31 -4.80
C GLY A 159 -3.26 14.35 -5.68
N ALA A 160 -1.93 14.43 -5.55
CA ALA A 160 -1.11 15.25 -6.43
C ALA A 160 -1.19 14.76 -7.89
N ALA A 161 -1.18 13.44 -8.12
CA ALA A 161 -1.34 12.86 -9.47
C ALA A 161 -2.70 13.26 -10.07
N VAL A 162 -3.79 13.08 -9.32
CA VAL A 162 -5.14 13.48 -9.74
C VAL A 162 -5.16 14.96 -10.14
N THR A 163 -4.63 15.82 -9.28
CA THR A 163 -4.62 17.28 -9.49
C THR A 163 -3.86 17.66 -10.77
N GLN A 164 -2.71 17.01 -11.04
CA GLN A 164 -1.90 17.25 -12.23
C GLN A 164 -2.52 16.74 -13.53
N ILE A 165 -3.44 15.77 -13.46
CA ILE A 165 -4.16 15.28 -14.63
C ILE A 165 -5.40 16.12 -14.92
N SER A 166 -6.06 16.61 -13.86
CA SER A 166 -7.31 17.38 -13.97
C SER A 166 -7.13 18.88 -14.18
N GLY A 167 -5.94 19.41 -13.90
CA GLY A 167 -5.57 20.82 -14.12
C GLY A 167 -5.00 21.04 -15.52
#